data_AF-A0A087UPR5-F1
#
_entry.id   AF-A0A087UPR5-F1
#
_cell.length_a   1.000
_cell.length_b   1.000
_cell.length_c   1.000
_cell.angle_alpha   90.00
_cell.angle_beta   90.00
_cell.angle_gamma   90.00
#
_symmetry.space_group_name_H-M   'P 1'
#
loop_
_entity.id
_entity.type
_entity.pdbx_description
1 polymer ?
#
loop_
_entity_poly.entity_id
_entity_poly.type
_entity_poly.pdbx_seq_one_letter_code
_entity_poly.pdbx_strand_id
1 'polypeptide(L)'
;MDIVIPLFSGIVNKNVKIPEWNEHPFNSRHLKLQGYVVPVKDLRSLNVSFPVPDLSAEFRSNPGLYLGHLIGHEGPGSLLSELKSLGWVNNLISGWKPGAKGFAFYIVNLDLTEEGLEHTDDILTLLFQYLTMLKLEGAQHWIFQECKDIASMTFRFKDREKPQIYACSLASVMYEYPMEEVLCGFYLLHEYKPDLICELLNMLTPDRIRIAVVGKKFEPVCDLTEKWYGTKYKLVPIQEEVLEKWRKVVPHPKFRLPLPNEFIPSDFKLVARETEDNRHPVLIK
;
A
#
# COMPACT_ATOMS: atom_id res chain seq x y z
N MET A 1 -22.63 24.91 -20.15
CA MET A 1 -23.11 25.07 -18.75
C MET A 1 -24.61 24.85 -18.61
N ASP A 2 -25.34 24.71 -19.72
CA ASP A 2 -26.79 24.86 -19.79
C ASP A 2 -27.61 23.74 -19.13
N ILE A 3 -27.00 22.58 -18.84
CA ILE A 3 -27.66 21.47 -18.15
C ILE A 3 -27.30 21.39 -16.65
N VAL A 4 -26.08 21.77 -16.26
CA VAL A 4 -25.59 21.58 -14.89
C VAL A 4 -26.18 22.64 -13.97
N ILE A 5 -26.12 23.92 -14.36
CA ILE A 5 -26.57 25.01 -13.50
C ILE A 5 -28.05 24.85 -13.13
N PRO A 6 -29.00 24.64 -14.08
CA PRO A 6 -30.42 24.55 -13.73
C PRO A 6 -30.76 23.36 -12.81
N LEU A 7 -30.00 22.27 -12.89
CA LEU A 7 -30.26 21.06 -12.11
C LEU A 7 -29.62 21.10 -10.71
N PHE A 8 -28.47 21.76 -10.55
CA PHE A 8 -27.68 21.69 -9.31
C PHE A 8 -27.63 23.01 -8.52
N SER A 9 -27.91 24.18 -9.12
CA SER A 9 -27.81 25.47 -8.40
C SER A 9 -28.85 25.66 -7.31
N GLY A 10 -29.96 24.91 -7.35
CA GLY A 10 -31.00 24.92 -6.31
C GLY A 10 -30.61 24.17 -5.03
N ILE A 11 -29.48 23.45 -5.01
CA ILE A 11 -29.00 22.75 -3.83
C ILE A 11 -28.50 23.77 -2.81
N VAL A 12 -29.16 23.84 -1.66
CA VAL A 12 -28.84 24.79 -0.59
C VAL A 12 -27.49 24.46 0.03
N ASN A 13 -26.55 25.42 -0.01
CA ASN A 13 -25.32 25.31 0.75
C ASN A 13 -25.59 25.57 2.24
N LYS A 14 -25.50 24.51 3.05
CA LYS A 14 -25.65 24.58 4.51
C LYS A 14 -24.37 25.00 5.25
N ASN A 15 -23.27 25.27 4.52
CA ASN A 15 -21.94 25.57 5.07
C ASN A 15 -21.49 24.53 6.10
N VAL A 16 -21.72 23.26 5.81
CA VAL A 16 -21.33 22.16 6.71
C VAL A 16 -19.82 22.08 6.74
N LYS A 17 -19.24 22.11 7.93
CA LYS A 17 -17.81 21.85 8.12
C LYS A 17 -17.53 20.36 7.91
N ILE A 18 -16.57 20.05 7.07
CA ILE A 18 -16.12 18.67 6.83
C ILE A 18 -15.54 18.12 8.13
N PRO A 19 -16.00 16.95 8.62
CA PRO A 19 -15.43 16.32 9.81
C PRO A 19 -13.96 15.94 9.62
N GLU A 20 -13.18 16.11 10.68
CA GLU A 20 -11.76 15.77 10.76
C GLU A 20 -11.52 14.97 12.04
N TRP A 21 -10.68 13.94 11.95
CA TRP A 21 -10.36 13.04 13.04
C TRP A 21 -8.86 13.15 13.36
N ASN A 22 -8.53 14.11 14.21
CA ASN A 22 -7.14 14.39 14.60
C ASN A 22 -6.55 13.33 15.55
N GLU A 23 -7.40 12.52 16.17
CA GLU A 23 -6.98 11.41 17.02
C GLU A 23 -6.96 10.11 16.22
N HIS A 24 -5.79 9.49 16.16
CA HIS A 24 -5.64 8.19 15.51
C HIS A 24 -6.43 7.12 16.30
N PRO A 25 -7.24 6.25 15.64
CA PRO A 25 -8.06 5.24 16.33
C PRO A 25 -7.22 4.23 17.14
N PHE A 26 -5.97 4.01 16.75
CA PHE A 26 -4.98 3.29 17.55
C PHE A 26 -4.15 4.26 18.40
N ASN A 27 -4.50 4.38 19.68
CA ASN A 27 -3.64 4.96 20.71
C ASN A 27 -2.65 3.93 21.26
N SER A 28 -1.79 4.31 22.22
CA SER A 28 -0.75 3.46 22.81
C SER A 28 -1.24 2.12 23.37
N ARG A 29 -2.50 2.01 23.83
CA ARG A 29 -3.09 0.75 24.33
C ARG A 29 -3.40 -0.24 23.21
N HIS A 30 -3.45 0.24 21.98
CA HIS A 30 -3.74 -0.57 20.80
C HIS A 30 -2.47 -0.96 20.06
N LEU A 31 -1.28 -0.56 20.49
CA LEU A 31 -0.02 -0.91 19.82
C LEU A 31 0.64 -2.09 20.51
N LYS A 32 1.59 -2.74 19.82
CA LYS A 32 2.28 -3.93 20.31
C LYS A 32 1.30 -5.07 20.62
N LEU A 33 0.29 -5.20 19.77
CA LEU A 33 -0.75 -6.22 19.89
C LEU A 33 -0.71 -7.17 18.69
N GLN A 34 -0.91 -8.45 18.98
CA GLN A 34 -1.09 -9.51 18.01
C GLN A 34 -2.48 -10.12 18.16
N GLY A 35 -3.24 -10.11 17.07
CA GLY A 35 -4.54 -10.75 16.95
C GLY A 35 -4.43 -12.09 16.24
N TYR A 36 -5.08 -13.12 16.75
CA TYR A 36 -5.37 -14.34 16.01
C TYR A 36 -6.82 -14.30 15.54
N VAL A 37 -7.07 -14.56 14.26
CA VAL A 37 -8.41 -14.40 13.67
C VAL A 37 -8.80 -15.66 12.91
N VAL A 38 -10.01 -16.15 13.15
CA VAL A 38 -10.56 -17.31 12.44
C VAL A 38 -11.29 -16.84 11.18
N PRO A 39 -10.80 -17.17 9.97
CA PRO A 39 -11.47 -16.80 8.73
C PRO A 39 -12.69 -17.69 8.46
N VAL A 40 -13.60 -17.23 7.61
CA VAL A 40 -14.69 -18.07 7.07
C VAL A 40 -14.13 -19.03 6.01
N LYS A 41 -13.38 -18.49 5.04
CA LYS A 41 -12.67 -19.26 4.01
C LYS A 41 -11.43 -19.92 4.60
N ASP A 42 -10.94 -20.97 3.95
CA ASP A 42 -9.64 -21.55 4.30
C ASP A 42 -8.53 -20.72 3.64
N LEU A 43 -8.03 -19.72 4.38
CA LEU A 43 -6.93 -18.86 3.97
C LEU A 43 -5.99 -18.60 5.14
N ARG A 44 -4.75 -18.24 4.83
CA ARG A 44 -3.70 -17.96 5.80
C ARG A 44 -3.07 -16.62 5.43
N SER A 45 -3.11 -15.65 6.33
CA SER A 45 -2.50 -14.34 6.07
C SER A 45 -1.91 -13.72 7.32
N LEU A 46 -0.85 -12.93 7.11
CA LEU A 46 -0.23 -12.07 8.10
C LEU A 46 -0.49 -10.62 7.70
N ASN A 47 -1.23 -9.89 8.51
CA ASN A 47 -1.56 -8.49 8.25
C ASN A 47 -0.86 -7.63 9.29
N VAL A 48 0.10 -6.83 8.83
CA VAL A 48 0.86 -5.89 9.66
C VAL A 48 0.36 -4.49 9.37
N SER A 49 0.18 -3.69 10.43
CA SER A 49 -0.23 -2.30 10.30
C SER A 49 0.53 -1.40 11.27
N PHE A 50 0.85 -0.21 10.80
CA PHE A 50 1.43 0.87 11.58
C PHE A 50 0.52 2.10 11.49
N PRO A 51 0.18 2.74 12.61
CA PRO A 51 -0.53 4.02 12.61
C PRO A 51 0.40 5.12 12.06
N VAL A 52 -0.06 5.88 11.06
CA VAL A 52 0.70 6.97 10.43
C VAL A 52 -0.21 8.18 10.22
N PRO A 53 0.33 9.41 10.07
CA PRO A 53 -0.50 10.56 9.77
C PRO A 53 -1.18 10.41 8.40
N ASP A 54 -2.26 11.17 8.22
CA ASP A 54 -2.85 11.39 6.91
C ASP A 54 -1.88 12.21 6.04
N LEU A 55 -1.46 11.63 4.91
CA LEU A 55 -0.56 12.22 3.93
C LEU A 55 -1.26 12.51 2.60
N SER A 56 -2.60 12.53 2.55
CA SER A 56 -3.35 12.84 1.32
C SER A 56 -2.97 14.19 0.71
N ALA A 57 -2.64 15.19 1.54
CA ALA A 57 -2.17 16.50 1.06
C ALA A 57 -0.81 16.45 0.36
N GLU A 58 -0.01 15.40 0.60
CA GLU A 58 1.32 15.20 0.04
C GLU A 58 1.30 14.40 -1.27
N PHE A 59 0.16 14.35 -1.96
CA PHE A 59 -0.04 13.55 -3.18
C PHE A 59 0.99 13.82 -4.29
N ARG A 60 1.54 15.03 -4.37
CA ARG A 60 2.58 15.40 -5.35
C ARG A 60 3.94 14.74 -5.08
N SER A 61 4.21 14.33 -3.84
CA SER A 61 5.44 13.62 -3.46
C SER A 61 5.23 12.15 -3.13
N ASN A 62 4.02 11.80 -2.67
CA ASN A 62 3.53 10.46 -2.37
C ASN A 62 4.58 9.53 -1.71
N PRO A 63 5.05 9.85 -0.49
CA PRO A 63 6.04 9.03 0.22
C PRO A 63 5.53 7.61 0.49
N GLY A 64 4.21 7.44 0.62
CA GLY A 64 3.56 6.15 0.78
C GLY A 64 3.74 5.23 -0.44
N LEU A 65 3.59 5.77 -1.65
CA LEU A 65 3.84 5.04 -2.89
C LEU A 65 5.32 4.65 -3.01
N TYR A 66 6.24 5.57 -2.69
CA TYR A 66 7.68 5.29 -2.71
C TYR A 66 8.06 4.11 -1.80
N LEU A 67 7.60 4.11 -0.54
CA LEU A 67 7.87 3.00 0.38
C LEU A 67 7.13 1.72 -0.04
N GLY A 68 5.92 1.85 -0.58
CA GLY A 68 5.14 0.72 -1.10
C GLY A 68 5.86 0.03 -2.25
N HIS A 69 6.46 0.79 -3.16
CA HIS A 69 7.27 0.29 -4.27
C HIS A 69 8.47 -0.53 -3.78
N LEU A 70 9.16 -0.10 -2.72
CA LEU A 70 10.31 -0.82 -2.17
C LEU A 70 9.93 -2.03 -1.33
N ILE A 71 9.07 -1.84 -0.32
CA ILE A 71 8.68 -2.93 0.60
C ILE A 71 7.85 -3.98 -0.14
N GLY A 72 7.05 -3.55 -1.12
CA GLY A 72 6.26 -4.39 -2.02
C GLY A 72 7.02 -4.93 -3.23
N HIS A 73 8.32 -4.64 -3.37
CA HIS A 73 9.09 -5.08 -4.55
C HIS A 73 9.16 -6.62 -4.61
N GLU A 74 9.08 -7.18 -5.82
CA GLU A 74 9.06 -8.63 -6.02
C GLU A 74 10.35 -9.20 -6.66
N GLY A 75 11.25 -8.33 -7.12
CA GLY A 75 12.51 -8.74 -7.78
C GLY A 75 13.60 -9.20 -6.81
N PRO A 76 14.80 -9.54 -7.33
CA PRO A 76 15.93 -10.01 -6.54
C PRO A 76 16.31 -9.05 -5.40
N GLY A 77 16.69 -9.59 -4.25
CA GLY A 77 17.08 -8.81 -3.06
C GLY A 77 15.91 -8.20 -2.27
N SER A 78 14.66 -8.41 -2.72
CA SER A 78 13.46 -7.96 -2.02
C SER A 78 13.10 -8.82 -0.80
N LEU A 79 12.25 -8.26 0.06
CA LEU A 79 11.62 -8.99 1.17
C LEU A 79 10.81 -10.20 0.65
N LEU A 80 9.99 -10.01 -0.39
CA LEU A 80 9.18 -11.09 -0.94
C LEU A 80 10.05 -12.21 -1.53
N SER A 81 11.13 -11.86 -2.22
CA SER A 81 12.04 -12.86 -2.82
C SER A 81 12.65 -13.79 -1.77
N GLU A 82 13.11 -13.25 -0.63
CA GLU A 82 13.65 -14.07 0.46
C GLU A 82 12.56 -14.93 1.09
N LEU A 83 11.40 -14.35 1.42
CA LEU A 83 10.28 -15.08 2.03
C LEU A 83 9.74 -16.20 1.13
N LYS A 84 9.73 -15.99 -0.20
CA LYS A 84 9.42 -17.02 -1.20
C LYS A 84 10.49 -18.12 -1.21
N SER A 85 11.78 -17.76 -1.12
CA SER A 85 12.88 -18.74 -1.11
C SER A 85 12.83 -19.69 0.09
N LEU A 86 12.29 -19.21 1.21
CA LEU A 86 12.06 -20.00 2.43
C LEU A 86 10.74 -20.79 2.39
N GLY A 87 9.92 -20.60 1.35
CA GLY A 87 8.63 -21.28 1.21
C GLY A 87 7.56 -20.79 2.17
N TRP A 88 7.69 -19.57 2.72
CA TRP A 88 6.78 -19.05 3.75
C TRP A 88 5.64 -18.17 3.21
N VAL A 89 5.88 -17.45 2.11
CA VAL A 89 4.93 -16.46 1.59
C VAL A 89 4.80 -16.57 0.07
N ASN A 90 3.57 -16.41 -0.43
CA ASN A 90 3.28 -16.40 -1.87
C ASN A 90 3.16 -14.98 -2.44
N ASN A 91 2.51 -14.07 -1.72
CA ASN A 91 2.30 -12.69 -2.15
C ASN A 91 2.54 -11.74 -0.99
N LEU A 92 2.97 -10.51 -1.31
CA LEU A 92 3.12 -9.42 -0.36
C LEU A 92 2.55 -8.15 -0.97
N ILE A 93 1.71 -7.45 -0.22
CA ILE A 93 1.17 -6.14 -0.58
C ILE A 93 1.59 -5.16 0.51
N SER A 94 2.17 -4.04 0.11
CA SER A 94 2.63 -3.01 1.03
C SER A 94 2.24 -1.62 0.54
N GLY A 95 1.89 -0.73 1.46
CA GLY A 95 1.65 0.66 1.11
C GLY A 95 0.95 1.47 2.18
N TRP A 96 0.89 2.77 1.93
CA TRP A 96 0.08 3.71 2.70
C TRP A 96 -1.40 3.58 2.31
N LYS A 97 -2.28 3.59 3.31
CA LYS A 97 -3.71 3.41 3.17
C LYS A 97 -4.45 4.49 3.96
N PRO A 98 -5.26 5.35 3.30
CA PRO A 98 -6.04 6.36 4.00
C PRO A 98 -7.08 5.71 4.92
N GLY A 99 -7.26 6.27 6.11
CA GLY A 99 -8.33 5.89 7.03
C GLY A 99 -9.51 6.84 6.92
N ALA A 100 -9.31 8.05 7.42
CA ALA A 100 -10.19 9.20 7.24
C ALA A 100 -9.35 10.49 7.32
N LYS A 101 -9.95 11.65 7.05
CA LYS A 101 -9.24 12.92 7.14
C LYS A 101 -8.64 13.10 8.54
N GLY A 102 -7.31 13.10 8.63
CA GLY A 102 -6.56 13.20 9.89
C GLY A 102 -5.81 11.93 10.34
N PHE A 103 -6.10 10.75 9.80
CA PHE A 103 -5.30 9.55 10.07
C PHE A 103 -5.24 8.54 8.91
N ALA A 104 -4.15 7.77 8.89
CA ALA A 104 -3.93 6.72 7.92
C ALA A 104 -3.14 5.55 8.51
N PHE A 105 -2.91 4.52 7.69
CA PHE A 105 -2.16 3.33 8.06
C PHE A 105 -1.08 3.07 7.03
N TYR A 106 0.05 2.54 7.48
CA TYR A 106 0.96 1.83 6.59
C TYR A 106 0.76 0.34 6.81
N ILE A 107 0.49 -0.41 5.75
CA ILE A 107 0.16 -1.84 5.83
C ILE A 107 1.20 -2.69 5.11
N VAL A 108 1.43 -3.90 5.63
CA VAL A 108 2.16 -4.97 4.96
C VAL A 108 1.35 -6.26 5.15
N ASN A 109 0.74 -6.75 4.08
CA ASN A 109 -0.10 -7.93 4.08
C ASN A 109 0.59 -9.05 3.31
N LEU A 110 0.67 -10.24 3.89
CA LEU A 110 1.34 -11.39 3.32
C LEU A 110 0.40 -12.60 3.27
N ASP A 111 0.37 -13.28 2.12
CA ASP A 111 -0.31 -14.55 1.95
C ASP A 111 0.61 -15.69 2.37
N LEU A 112 0.27 -16.40 3.44
CA LEU A 112 1.14 -17.41 4.05
C LEU A 112 0.93 -18.80 3.44
N THR A 113 2.01 -19.58 3.38
CA THR A 113 1.92 -21.04 3.21
C THR A 113 1.54 -21.71 4.54
N GLU A 114 1.43 -23.03 4.53
CA GLU A 114 1.28 -23.80 5.78
C GLU A 114 2.49 -23.60 6.69
N GLU A 115 3.69 -23.71 6.14
CA GLU A 115 4.94 -23.49 6.87
C GLU A 115 5.07 -22.03 7.33
N GLY A 116 4.72 -21.07 6.49
CA GLY A 116 4.78 -19.66 6.84
C GLY A 116 3.89 -19.27 8.03
N LEU A 117 2.80 -20.01 8.27
CA LEU A 117 1.95 -19.82 9.44
C LEU A 117 2.67 -20.15 10.75
N GLU A 118 3.62 -21.09 10.72
CA GLU A 118 4.43 -21.47 11.89
C GLU A 118 5.63 -20.53 12.10
N HIS A 119 6.02 -19.77 11.08
CA HIS A 119 7.20 -18.89 11.07
C HIS A 119 6.86 -17.39 11.13
N THR A 120 5.71 -17.01 11.68
CA THR A 120 5.26 -15.60 11.70
C THR A 120 6.25 -14.63 12.36
N ASP A 121 6.89 -15.02 13.47
CA ASP A 121 7.90 -14.20 14.15
C ASP A 121 9.19 -14.03 13.32
N ASP A 122 9.58 -15.07 12.57
CA ASP A 122 10.74 -15.03 11.67
C ASP A 122 10.46 -14.14 10.44
N ILE A 123 9.25 -14.23 9.88
CA ILE A 123 8.78 -13.35 8.80
C ILE A 123 8.82 -11.89 9.25
N LEU A 124 8.35 -11.59 10.46
CA LEU A 124 8.38 -10.24 11.02
C LEU A 124 9.81 -9.77 11.30
N THR A 125 10.69 -10.67 11.72
CA THR A 125 12.13 -10.37 11.87
C THR A 125 12.73 -9.96 10.53
N LEU A 126 12.47 -10.70 9.45
CA LEU A 126 12.91 -10.36 8.10
C LEU A 126 12.32 -9.02 7.62
N LEU A 127 11.05 -8.74 7.92
CA LEU A 127 10.45 -7.43 7.63
C LEU A 127 11.22 -6.30 8.32
N PHE A 128 11.52 -6.42 9.63
CA PHE A 128 12.27 -5.37 10.34
C PHE A 128 13.72 -5.27 9.87
N GLN A 129 14.35 -6.37 9.47
CA GLN A 129 15.68 -6.35 8.85
C GLN A 129 15.66 -5.60 7.52
N TYR A 130 14.61 -5.78 6.70
CA TYR A 130 14.43 -5.05 5.46
C TYR A 130 14.20 -3.54 5.71
N LEU A 131 13.32 -3.20 6.66
CA LEU A 131 13.10 -1.81 7.07
C LEU A 131 14.37 -1.14 7.61
N THR A 132 15.20 -1.89 8.33
CA THR A 132 16.49 -1.40 8.84
C THR A 132 17.48 -1.13 7.70
N MET A 133 17.53 -2.00 6.69
CA MET A 133 18.30 -1.75 5.46
C MET A 133 17.84 -0.46 4.78
N LEU A 134 16.54 -0.26 4.58
CA LEU A 134 16.01 0.96 3.96
C LEU A 134 16.37 2.22 4.75
N LYS A 135 16.37 2.15 6.10
CA LYS A 135 16.77 3.28 6.95
C LYS A 135 18.25 3.65 6.81
N LEU A 136 19.12 2.66 6.58
CA LEU A 136 20.56 2.88 6.39
C LEU A 136 20.87 3.45 5.00
N GLU A 137 20.21 2.93 3.96
CA GLU A 137 20.37 3.42 2.59
C GLU A 137 19.77 4.83 2.42
N GLY A 138 18.69 5.14 3.14
CA GLY A 138 17.95 6.39 3.01
C GLY A 138 17.15 6.48 1.71
N ALA A 139 16.51 7.63 1.51
CA ALA A 139 15.72 7.89 0.31
C ALA A 139 16.65 8.05 -0.92
N GLN A 140 16.27 7.42 -2.03
CA GLN A 140 17.05 7.38 -3.27
C GLN A 140 16.32 8.14 -4.37
N HIS A 141 16.94 9.21 -4.87
CA HIS A 141 16.32 10.05 -5.90
C HIS A 141 16.03 9.28 -7.19
N TRP A 142 16.91 8.37 -7.60
CA TRP A 142 16.74 7.60 -8.84
C TRP A 142 15.50 6.67 -8.79
N ILE A 143 15.17 6.12 -7.62
CA ILE A 143 13.98 5.29 -7.40
C ILE A 143 12.71 6.14 -7.52
N PHE A 144 12.73 7.35 -6.94
CA PHE A 144 11.63 8.29 -7.10
C PHE A 144 11.43 8.68 -8.56
N GLN A 145 12.53 8.93 -9.28
CA GLN A 145 12.46 9.25 -10.71
C GLN A 145 11.86 8.09 -11.52
N GLU A 146 12.25 6.85 -11.23
CA GLU A 146 11.66 5.67 -11.84
C GLU A 146 10.15 5.57 -11.57
N CYS A 147 9.72 5.74 -10.32
CA CYS A 147 8.30 5.77 -9.95
C CYS A 147 7.55 6.88 -10.72
N LYS A 148 8.16 8.05 -10.87
CA LYS A 148 7.61 9.21 -11.59
C LYS A 148 7.47 8.93 -13.09
N ASP A 149 8.46 8.28 -13.70
CA ASP A 149 8.45 7.94 -15.13
C ASP A 149 7.38 6.89 -15.43
N ILE A 150 7.28 5.85 -14.61
CA ILE A 150 6.21 4.84 -14.68
C ILE A 150 4.84 5.50 -14.55
N ALA A 151 4.64 6.33 -13.53
CA ALA A 151 3.38 7.04 -13.32
C ALA A 151 3.00 7.96 -14.50
N SER A 152 3.98 8.70 -15.03
CA SER A 152 3.79 9.58 -16.19
C SER A 152 3.40 8.80 -17.44
N MET A 153 4.04 7.66 -17.67
CA MET A 153 3.70 6.75 -18.76
C MET A 153 2.29 6.18 -18.57
N THR A 154 1.95 5.67 -17.39
CA THR A 154 0.62 5.12 -17.08
C THR A 154 -0.47 6.15 -17.34
N PHE A 155 -0.26 7.42 -16.97
CA PHE A 155 -1.21 8.48 -17.24
C PHE A 155 -1.31 8.83 -18.72
N ARG A 156 -0.16 8.93 -19.42
CA ARG A 156 -0.09 9.29 -20.84
C ARG A 156 -0.80 8.28 -21.75
N PHE A 157 -0.64 7.00 -21.46
CA PHE A 157 -1.19 5.89 -22.27
C PHE A 157 -2.40 5.24 -21.62
N LYS A 158 -3.05 5.94 -20.70
CA LYS A 158 -4.19 5.42 -19.97
C LYS A 158 -5.35 5.10 -20.91
N ASP A 159 -5.88 3.90 -20.80
CA ASP A 159 -7.05 3.49 -21.55
C ASP A 159 -8.27 4.37 -21.21
N ARG A 160 -9.16 4.48 -22.21
CA ARG A 160 -10.44 5.15 -22.06
C ARG A 160 -11.37 4.29 -21.20
N GLU A 161 -11.78 4.81 -20.05
CA GLU A 161 -12.71 4.10 -19.17
C GLU A 161 -14.16 4.20 -19.67
N LYS A 162 -14.98 3.31 -19.11
CA LYS A 162 -16.44 3.39 -19.26
C LYS A 162 -16.96 4.68 -18.60
N PRO A 163 -17.82 5.47 -19.28
CA PRO A 163 -18.25 6.78 -18.79
C PRO A 163 -18.81 6.80 -17.36
N GLN A 164 -19.58 5.77 -16.98
CA GLN A 164 -20.14 5.65 -15.64
C GLN A 164 -19.06 5.57 -14.56
N ILE A 165 -18.07 4.69 -14.75
CA ILE A 165 -16.98 4.50 -13.80
C ILE A 165 -16.13 5.76 -13.72
N TYR A 166 -15.85 6.37 -14.88
CA TYR A 166 -15.07 7.59 -14.95
C TYR A 166 -15.72 8.74 -14.20
N ALA A 167 -17.01 9.01 -14.44
CA ALA A 167 -17.74 10.08 -13.75
C ALA A 167 -17.81 9.86 -12.23
N CYS A 168 -18.06 8.64 -11.77
CA CYS A 168 -18.09 8.31 -10.34
C CYS A 168 -16.71 8.46 -9.68
N SER A 169 -15.65 8.02 -10.35
CA SER A 169 -14.27 8.16 -9.89
C SER A 169 -13.90 9.65 -9.76
N LEU A 170 -14.10 10.42 -10.84
CA LEU A 170 -13.83 11.86 -10.87
C LEU A 170 -14.59 12.63 -9.80
N ALA A 171 -15.87 12.34 -9.61
CA ALA A 171 -16.67 12.98 -8.56
C ALA A 171 -16.11 12.72 -7.15
N SER A 172 -15.46 11.57 -6.92
CA SER A 172 -14.85 11.23 -5.63
C SER A 172 -13.51 11.95 -5.44
N VAL A 173 -12.66 11.97 -6.47
CA VAL A 173 -11.35 12.62 -6.39
C VAL A 173 -11.43 14.16 -6.37
N MET A 174 -12.54 14.75 -6.83
CA MET A 174 -12.79 16.20 -6.70
C MET A 174 -12.82 16.70 -5.25
N TYR A 175 -12.99 15.83 -4.26
CA TYR A 175 -12.87 16.19 -2.84
C TYR A 175 -11.43 16.17 -2.33
N GLU A 176 -10.52 15.52 -3.06
CA GLU A 176 -9.14 15.25 -2.64
C GLU A 176 -8.14 16.18 -3.33
N TYR A 177 -8.38 16.52 -4.61
CA TYR A 177 -7.44 17.29 -5.43
C TYR A 177 -8.03 18.64 -5.87
N PRO A 178 -7.18 19.65 -6.10
CA PRO A 178 -7.58 20.87 -6.81
C PRO A 178 -8.20 20.53 -8.17
N MET A 179 -9.16 21.34 -8.63
CA MET A 179 -9.94 21.09 -9.85
C MET A 179 -9.04 20.88 -11.08
N GLU A 180 -7.94 21.62 -11.15
CA GLU A 180 -6.95 21.59 -12.24
C GLU A 180 -6.16 20.27 -12.28
N GLU A 181 -6.08 19.56 -11.16
CA GLU A 181 -5.31 18.33 -10.98
C GLU A 181 -6.20 17.09 -10.81
N VAL A 182 -7.53 17.22 -10.88
CA VAL A 182 -8.49 16.10 -10.70
C VAL A 182 -8.21 14.90 -11.59
N LEU A 183 -7.67 15.11 -12.80
CA LEU A 183 -7.35 14.02 -13.72
C LEU A 183 -6.00 13.37 -13.45
N CYS A 184 -5.02 14.12 -12.95
CA CYS A 184 -3.62 13.71 -12.90
C CYS A 184 -3.07 13.57 -11.48
N GLY A 185 -3.69 14.16 -10.46
CA GLY A 185 -3.19 14.20 -9.08
C GLY A 185 -3.09 12.83 -8.42
N PHE A 186 -3.92 11.87 -8.84
CA PHE A 186 -3.81 10.47 -8.41
C PHE A 186 -2.66 9.72 -9.08
N TYR A 187 -2.15 10.22 -10.21
CA TYR A 187 -1.11 9.55 -11.00
C TYR A 187 0.25 10.20 -10.82
N LEU A 188 0.36 11.48 -11.13
CA LEU A 188 1.63 12.14 -11.37
C LEU A 188 2.37 12.49 -10.07
N LEU A 189 3.66 12.15 -10.05
CA LEU A 189 4.59 12.59 -9.03
C LEU A 189 5.36 13.81 -9.53
N HIS A 190 5.45 14.84 -8.70
CA HIS A 190 6.09 16.10 -9.06
C HIS A 190 7.32 16.39 -8.19
N GLU A 191 7.20 16.16 -6.88
CA GLU A 191 8.13 16.65 -5.86
C GLU A 191 8.85 15.50 -5.16
N TYR A 192 10.18 15.48 -5.20
CA TYR A 192 10.95 14.55 -4.38
C TYR A 192 11.14 15.12 -2.97
N LYS A 193 10.50 14.51 -1.97
CA LYS A 193 10.60 14.90 -0.55
C LYS A 193 11.26 13.77 0.26
N PRO A 194 12.61 13.67 0.27
CA PRO A 194 13.31 12.61 0.99
C PRO A 194 13.04 12.64 2.50
N ASP A 195 12.86 13.84 3.07
CA ASP A 195 12.57 13.99 4.50
C ASP A 195 11.24 13.32 4.89
N LEU A 196 10.17 13.52 4.11
CA LEU A 196 8.87 12.87 4.36
C LEU A 196 8.93 11.35 4.18
N ILE A 197 9.72 10.86 3.21
CA ILE A 197 9.95 9.43 3.01
C ILE A 197 10.63 8.84 4.26
N CYS A 198 11.68 9.49 4.73
CA CYS A 198 12.42 9.08 5.92
C CYS A 198 11.57 9.16 7.19
N GLU A 199 10.78 10.23 7.36
CA GLU A 199 9.85 10.40 8.48
C GLU A 199 8.81 9.27 8.51
N LEU A 200 8.18 8.96 7.37
CA LEU A 200 7.22 7.87 7.27
C LEU A 200 7.87 6.51 7.58
N LEU A 201 9.05 6.24 7.03
CA LEU A 201 9.82 5.03 7.28
C LEU A 201 10.21 4.89 8.77
N ASN A 202 10.52 6.00 9.43
CA ASN A 202 10.85 6.04 10.86
C ASN A 202 9.64 5.76 11.76
N MET A 203 8.41 5.83 11.25
CA MET A 203 7.21 5.39 11.98
C MET A 203 6.96 3.89 11.90
N LEU A 204 7.63 3.17 10.98
CA LEU A 204 7.51 1.73 10.84
C LEU A 204 8.46 1.04 11.84
N THR A 205 8.00 0.92 13.09
CA THR A 205 8.79 0.40 14.22
C THR A 205 8.07 -0.68 15.01
N PRO A 206 8.79 -1.56 15.72
CA PRO A 206 8.19 -2.55 16.61
C PRO A 206 7.23 -1.95 17.64
N ASP A 207 7.52 -0.74 18.14
CA ASP A 207 6.68 -0.06 19.14
C ASP A 207 5.33 0.42 18.61
N ARG A 208 5.21 0.57 17.28
CA ARG A 208 4.01 1.04 16.60
C ARG A 208 3.26 -0.08 15.88
N ILE A 209 3.75 -1.31 15.96
CA ILE A 209 3.21 -2.43 15.20
C ILE A 209 1.86 -2.91 15.76
N ARG A 210 0.99 -3.34 14.86
CA ARG A 210 -0.15 -4.20 15.12
C ARG A 210 -0.18 -5.34 14.12
N ILE A 211 -0.40 -6.55 14.61
CA ILE A 211 -0.34 -7.78 13.82
C ILE A 211 -1.69 -8.47 13.89
N ALA A 212 -2.17 -9.00 12.77
CA ALA A 212 -3.27 -9.95 12.72
C ALA A 212 -2.85 -11.18 11.91
N VAL A 213 -2.77 -12.33 12.59
CA VAL A 213 -2.52 -13.64 11.98
C VAL A 213 -3.86 -14.32 11.76
N VAL A 214 -4.19 -14.58 10.50
CA VAL A 214 -5.47 -15.14 10.08
C VAL A 214 -5.25 -16.60 9.69
N GLY A 215 -6.04 -17.51 10.24
CA GLY A 215 -5.96 -18.93 9.89
C GLY A 215 -6.96 -19.79 10.68
N LYS A 216 -7.47 -20.86 10.05
CA LYS A 216 -8.41 -21.80 10.68
C LYS A 216 -7.83 -22.47 11.94
N LYS A 217 -6.51 -22.67 11.97
CA LYS A 217 -5.76 -23.26 13.10
C LYS A 217 -6.04 -22.57 14.45
N PHE A 218 -6.41 -21.29 14.44
CA PHE A 218 -6.62 -20.52 15.67
C PHE A 218 -7.99 -20.68 16.31
N GLU A 219 -8.92 -21.42 15.70
CA GLU A 219 -10.27 -21.64 16.24
C GLU A 219 -10.27 -22.14 17.71
N PRO A 220 -9.42 -23.10 18.12
CA PRO A 220 -9.41 -23.59 19.50
C PRO A 220 -8.92 -22.58 20.55
N VAL A 221 -8.18 -21.54 20.13
CA VAL A 221 -7.59 -20.55 21.05
C VAL A 221 -8.37 -19.23 21.10
N CYS A 222 -9.28 -19.00 20.16
CA CYS A 222 -10.05 -17.76 20.05
C CYS A 222 -11.22 -17.73 21.03
N ASP A 223 -11.16 -16.81 21.99
CA ASP A 223 -12.10 -16.64 23.10
C ASP A 223 -13.01 -15.42 22.95
N LEU A 224 -12.71 -14.52 22.01
CA LEU A 224 -13.50 -13.32 21.74
C LEU A 224 -14.32 -13.48 20.47
N THR A 225 -15.43 -12.73 20.42
CA THR A 225 -16.32 -12.67 19.26
C THR A 225 -16.60 -11.21 18.94
N GLU A 226 -16.30 -10.79 17.71
CA GLU A 226 -16.65 -9.46 17.22
C GLU A 226 -18.18 -9.33 17.14
N LYS A 227 -18.71 -8.21 17.60
CA LYS A 227 -20.14 -8.00 17.85
C LYS A 227 -21.00 -8.08 16.59
N TRP A 228 -20.55 -7.53 15.48
CA TRP A 228 -21.38 -7.30 14.31
C TRP A 228 -21.37 -8.46 13.32
N TYR A 229 -20.19 -9.05 13.08
CA TYR A 229 -20.00 -10.14 12.11
C TYR A 229 -19.79 -11.50 12.76
N GLY A 230 -19.65 -11.56 14.10
CA GLY A 230 -19.43 -12.81 14.81
C GLY A 230 -18.04 -13.41 14.61
N THR A 231 -17.08 -12.63 14.10
CA THR A 231 -15.71 -13.11 13.85
C THR A 231 -15.07 -13.55 15.16
N LYS A 232 -14.59 -14.80 15.21
CA LYS A 232 -13.84 -15.34 16.35
C LYS A 232 -12.41 -14.86 16.30
N TYR A 233 -11.92 -14.34 17.42
CA TYR A 233 -10.55 -13.86 17.51
C TYR A 233 -10.00 -13.97 18.93
N LYS A 234 -8.68 -13.81 19.05
CA LYS A 234 -7.96 -13.58 20.30
C LYS A 234 -7.06 -12.38 20.13
N LEU A 235 -6.87 -11.60 21.17
CA LEU A 235 -5.94 -10.47 21.18
C LEU A 235 -4.94 -10.65 22.32
N VAL A 236 -3.65 -10.62 22.00
CA VAL A 236 -2.57 -10.77 22.98
C VAL A 236 -1.55 -9.63 22.85
N PRO A 237 -0.98 -9.15 23.96
CA PRO A 237 0.18 -8.28 23.89
C PRO A 237 1.39 -9.07 23.34
N ILE A 238 2.18 -8.41 22.51
CA ILE A 238 3.46 -8.96 22.04
C ILE A 238 4.42 -8.94 23.23
N GLN A 239 5.11 -10.05 23.46
CA GLN A 239 6.08 -10.18 24.53
C GLN A 239 7.23 -9.17 24.34
N GLU A 240 7.70 -8.57 25.44
CA GLU A 240 8.75 -7.55 25.38
C GLU A 240 10.07 -8.13 24.85
N GLU A 241 10.34 -9.41 25.11
CA GLU A 241 11.49 -10.13 24.58
C GLU A 241 11.47 -10.21 23.05
N VAL A 242 10.29 -10.33 22.44
CA VAL A 242 10.11 -10.37 20.98
C VAL A 242 10.31 -8.97 20.39
N LEU A 243 9.73 -7.95 21.03
CA LEU A 243 9.90 -6.56 20.62
C LEU A 243 11.38 -6.13 20.69
N GLU A 244 12.07 -6.49 21.76
CA GLU A 244 13.50 -6.21 21.93
C GLU A 244 14.36 -6.88 20.84
N LYS A 245 14.02 -8.11 20.43
CA LYS A 245 14.66 -8.75 19.28
C LYS A 245 14.45 -7.94 18.00
N TRP A 246 13.21 -7.52 17.73
CA TRP A 246 12.89 -6.73 16.54
C TRP A 246 13.51 -5.33 16.56
N ARG A 247 13.67 -4.69 17.72
CA ARG A 247 14.34 -3.38 17.85
C ARG A 247 15.85 -3.45 17.56
N LYS A 248 16.47 -4.61 17.78
CA LYS A 248 17.93 -4.83 17.68
C LYS A 248 18.36 -5.56 16.42
N VAL A 249 17.44 -5.76 15.46
CA VAL A 249 17.79 -6.41 14.21
C VAL A 249 18.84 -5.63 13.43
N VAL A 250 19.68 -6.35 12.70
CA VAL A 250 20.64 -5.79 11.74
C VAL A 250 20.20 -6.16 10.32
N PRO A 251 20.57 -5.39 9.29
CA PRO A 251 20.23 -5.70 7.91
C PRO A 251 20.60 -7.14 7.53
N HIS A 252 19.67 -7.85 6.90
CA HIS A 252 19.94 -9.18 6.38
C HIS A 252 20.89 -9.08 5.18
N PRO A 253 21.94 -9.92 5.07
CA PRO A 253 22.95 -9.81 4.01
C PRO A 253 22.40 -10.02 2.60
N LYS A 254 21.23 -10.65 2.44
CA LYS A 254 20.57 -10.84 1.13
C LYS A 254 19.71 -9.65 0.69
N PHE A 255 19.33 -8.75 1.59
CA PHE A 255 18.49 -7.62 1.22
C PHE A 255 19.28 -6.53 0.52
N ARG A 256 18.73 -6.04 -0.57
CA ARG A 256 19.30 -4.97 -1.39
C ARG A 256 18.16 -4.09 -1.91
N LEU A 257 18.50 -2.86 -2.27
CA LEU A 257 17.63 -2.04 -3.12
C LEU A 257 17.43 -2.72 -4.48
N PRO A 258 16.31 -2.46 -5.17
CA PRO A 258 16.13 -2.92 -6.54
C PRO A 258 17.25 -2.40 -7.44
N LEU A 259 17.51 -3.10 -8.54
CA LEU A 259 18.31 -2.57 -9.63
C LEU A 259 17.44 -1.65 -10.50
N PRO A 260 18.03 -0.70 -11.25
CA PRO A 260 17.28 0.10 -12.22
C PRO A 260 16.46 -0.78 -13.17
N ASN A 261 15.21 -0.42 -13.40
CA ASN A 261 14.31 -1.24 -14.20
C ASN A 261 14.57 -1.08 -15.71
N GLU A 262 15.14 -2.11 -16.32
CA GLU A 262 15.45 -2.16 -17.77
C GLU A 262 14.19 -2.26 -18.67
N PHE A 263 13.01 -2.50 -18.09
CA PHE A 263 11.75 -2.68 -18.83
C PHE A 263 10.90 -1.41 -18.92
N ILE A 264 11.35 -0.27 -18.42
CA ILE A 264 10.65 1.01 -18.62
C ILE A 264 10.76 1.38 -20.11
N PRO A 265 9.64 1.42 -20.86
CA PRO A 265 9.69 1.70 -22.28
C PRO A 265 10.08 3.16 -22.53
N SER A 266 10.89 3.36 -23.58
CA SER A 266 11.37 4.67 -24.00
C SER A 266 10.92 5.07 -25.40
N ASP A 267 10.60 4.10 -26.27
CA ASP A 267 10.03 4.35 -27.60
C ASP A 267 8.53 4.10 -27.61
N PHE A 268 7.77 5.15 -27.92
CA PHE A 268 6.31 5.13 -28.01
C PHE A 268 5.81 5.48 -29.42
N LYS A 269 6.67 5.39 -30.43
CA LYS A 269 6.29 5.63 -31.82
C LYS A 269 5.28 4.57 -32.28
N LEU A 270 4.17 5.03 -32.84
CA LEU A 270 3.22 4.17 -33.50
C LEU A 270 3.79 3.76 -34.87
N VAL A 271 3.79 2.46 -35.14
CA VAL A 271 4.11 1.95 -36.48
C VAL A 271 3.02 2.39 -37.45
N ALA A 272 3.41 2.73 -38.69
CA ALA A 272 2.46 3.10 -39.72
C ALA A 272 1.46 1.98 -39.98
N ARG A 273 0.19 2.34 -40.15
CA ARG A 273 -0.84 1.37 -40.50
C ARG A 273 -0.55 0.81 -41.89
N GLU A 274 -0.61 -0.52 -42.03
CA GLU A 274 -0.53 -1.19 -43.32
C GLU A 274 -1.65 -0.72 -44.25
N THR A 275 -1.39 -0.71 -45.56
CA THR A 275 -2.33 -0.20 -46.57
C THR A 275 -3.60 -1.04 -46.71
N GLU A 276 -3.56 -2.31 -46.30
CA GLU A 276 -4.73 -3.19 -46.29
C GLU A 276 -5.56 -2.96 -45.01
N ASP A 277 -6.70 -2.27 -45.15
CA ASP A 277 -7.63 -2.00 -44.04
C ASP A 277 -8.53 -3.21 -43.76
N ASN A 278 -7.94 -4.24 -43.14
CA ASN A 278 -8.71 -5.38 -42.63
C ASN A 278 -9.40 -4.99 -41.31
N ARG A 279 -10.74 -4.87 -41.34
CA ARG A 279 -11.55 -4.51 -40.14
C ARG A 279 -11.57 -5.58 -39.06
N HIS A 280 -11.23 -6.81 -39.41
CA HIS A 280 -11.17 -7.95 -38.50
C HIS A 280 -9.84 -8.70 -38.69
N PRO A 281 -9.37 -9.46 -37.69
CA PRO A 281 -8.16 -10.26 -37.82
C PRO A 281 -8.23 -11.19 -39.04
N VAL A 282 -7.17 -11.18 -39.85
CA VAL A 282 -7.02 -12.05 -41.02
C VAL A 282 -5.92 -13.08 -40.79
N LEU A 283 -6.08 -14.26 -41.38
CA LEU A 283 -5.02 -15.27 -41.42
C LEU A 283 -3.92 -14.80 -42.37
N ILE A 284 -2.73 -14.59 -41.82
CA ILE A 284 -1.51 -14.42 -42.63
C ILE A 284 -1.14 -15.83 -43.14
N LYS A 285 -1.09 -16.00 -44.46
CA LYS A 285 -0.67 -17.25 -45.11
C LYS A 285 0.83 -17.28 -45.36
#